data_AF-A0A6L8A0Q9-F1
#
_entry.id   AF-A0A6L8A0Q9-F1
#
_cell.length_a   1.000
_cell.length_b   1.000
_cell.length_c   1.000
_cell.angle_alpha   90.00
_cell.angle_beta   90.00
_cell.angle_gamma   90.00
#
_symmetry.space_group_name_H-M   'P 1'
#
loop_
_entity.id
_entity.type
_entity.pdbx_description
1 polymer ?
#
loop_
_entity_poly.entity_id
_entity_poly.type
_entity_poly.pdbx_seq_one_letter_code
_entity_poly.pdbx_strand_id
1 'polypeptide(L)'
;RDLLALAGQITDCNAAFFDVANDFRGCIAGMHEVLRRQGLLEGIWCLDPDETLSPGQAEEIDRVCRAYPHLNDDSFVAENLERWLAP
;
A
#
# COMPACT_ATOMS: atom_id res chain seq x y z
N ARG A 1 1.63 5.19 -26.21
CA ARG A 1 0.36 5.63 -25.58
C ARG A 1 0.16 4.87 -24.26
N ASP A 2 0.41 3.57 -24.26
CA ASP A 2 0.24 2.71 -23.08
C ASP A 2 1.21 3.03 -21.93
N LEU A 3 2.47 3.37 -22.23
CA LEU A 3 3.45 3.79 -21.22
C LEU A 3 3.04 5.06 -20.46
N LEU A 4 2.39 6.03 -21.13
CA LEU A 4 1.92 7.24 -20.47
C LEU A 4 0.71 6.95 -19.56
N ALA A 5 -0.17 6.03 -19.97
CA ALA A 5 -1.27 5.58 -19.13
C ALA A 5 -0.74 4.82 -17.90
N LEU A 6 0.18 3.89 -18.10
CA LEU A 6 0.84 3.14 -17.02
C LEU A 6 1.54 4.05 -16.01
N ALA A 7 2.27 5.06 -16.50
CA ALA A 7 2.93 6.04 -15.63
C ALA A 7 1.92 6.76 -14.71
N GLY A 8 0.77 7.17 -15.26
CA GLY A 8 -0.29 7.80 -14.48
C GLY A 8 -0.90 6.88 -13.41
N GLN A 9 -1.11 5.60 -13.74
CA GLN A 9 -1.62 4.60 -12.78
C GLN A 9 -0.63 4.37 -11.63
N ILE A 10 0.67 4.25 -11.94
CA ILE A 10 1.72 4.10 -10.93
C ILE A 10 1.79 5.33 -10.03
N THR A 11 1.69 6.53 -10.60
CA THR A 11 1.65 7.78 -9.82
C THR A 11 0.43 7.82 -8.90
N ASP A 12 -0.74 7.38 -9.36
CA ASP A 12 -1.97 7.34 -8.55
C ASP A 12 -1.86 6.32 -7.40
N CYS A 13 -1.34 5.11 -7.65
CA CYS A 13 -1.05 4.14 -6.58
C CYS A 13 -0.12 4.72 -5.51
N ASN A 14 1.01 5.30 -5.94
CA ASN A 14 1.97 5.90 -5.02
C ASN A 14 1.37 7.08 -4.25
N ALA A 15 0.48 7.86 -4.87
CA ALA A 15 -0.19 8.97 -4.19
C ALA A 15 -1.08 8.48 -3.03
N ALA A 16 -1.78 7.35 -3.21
CA ALA A 16 -2.57 6.72 -2.15
C ALA A 16 -1.70 6.07 -1.07
N PHE A 17 -0.66 5.32 -1.46
CA PHE A 17 0.22 4.62 -0.52
C PHE A 17 1.00 5.58 0.36
N PHE A 18 1.56 6.64 -0.23
CA PHE A 18 2.41 7.61 0.47
C PHE A 18 1.64 8.84 0.98
N ASP A 19 0.30 8.82 0.92
CA ASP A 19 -0.55 9.84 1.54
C ASP A 19 -0.36 11.28 1.02
N VAL A 20 -0.22 11.44 -0.30
CA VAL A 20 0.02 12.75 -0.92
C VAL A 20 -1.09 13.76 -0.58
N ALA A 21 -2.34 13.29 -0.46
CA ALA A 21 -3.49 14.14 -0.15
C ALA A 21 -3.41 14.79 1.25
N ASN A 22 -2.64 14.21 2.17
CA ASN A 22 -2.47 14.69 3.54
C ASN A 22 -1.01 15.06 3.85
N ASP A 23 -0.27 15.54 2.85
CA ASP A 23 1.11 16.01 2.99
C ASP A 23 2.04 14.92 3.58
N PHE A 24 1.87 13.68 3.13
CA PHE A 24 2.68 12.51 3.51
C PHE A 24 2.61 12.11 4.99
N ARG A 25 1.61 12.59 5.74
CA ARG A 25 1.46 12.30 7.18
C ARG A 25 1.33 10.81 7.50
N GLY A 26 0.66 10.05 6.64
CA GLY A 26 0.47 8.60 6.76
C GLY A 26 1.38 7.79 5.85
N CYS A 27 2.53 8.33 5.42
CA CYS A 27 3.42 7.70 4.45
C CYS A 27 3.90 6.31 4.89
N ILE A 28 4.40 6.18 6.13
CA ILE A 28 4.90 4.89 6.65
C ILE A 28 3.72 3.96 6.98
N ALA A 29 2.72 4.49 7.69
CA ALA A 29 1.51 3.73 8.03
C ALA A 29 0.78 3.18 6.79
N GLY A 30 0.78 3.92 5.68
CA GLY A 30 0.21 3.50 4.40
C GLY A 30 0.92 2.31 3.78
N MET A 31 2.26 2.32 3.78
CA MET A 31 3.05 1.16 3.35
C MET A 31 2.85 -0.03 4.29
N HIS A 32 2.80 0.19 5.60
CA HIS A 32 2.51 -0.88 6.53
C HIS A 32 1.11 -1.46 6.33
N GLU A 33 0.11 -0.65 5.95
CA GLU A 33 -1.24 -1.14 5.65
C GLU A 33 -1.24 -2.07 4.43
N VAL A 34 -0.48 -1.75 3.38
CA VAL A 34 -0.29 -2.66 2.23
C VAL A 34 0.35 -3.97 2.67
N LEU A 35 1.45 -3.92 3.42
CA LEU A 35 2.14 -5.12 3.92
C LEU A 35 1.28 -5.94 4.88
N ARG A 36 0.46 -5.27 5.70
CA ARG A 36 -0.48 -5.90 6.62
C ARG A 36 -1.57 -6.66 5.86
N ARG A 37 -2.10 -6.07 4.78
CA ARG A 37 -3.06 -6.76 3.89
C ARG A 37 -2.46 -7.98 3.21
N GLN A 38 -1.16 -7.94 2.91
CA GLN A 38 -0.41 -9.05 2.36
C GLN A 38 -0.01 -10.13 3.39
N GLY A 39 -0.26 -9.89 4.68
CA GLY A 39 0.11 -10.80 5.76
C GLY A 39 1.59 -10.77 6.14
N LEU A 40 2.37 -9.82 5.62
CA LEU A 40 3.78 -9.63 5.95
C LEU A 40 3.98 -8.87 7.27
N LEU A 41 2.97 -8.09 7.69
CA LEU A 41 2.92 -7.42 8.99
C LEU A 41 1.60 -7.73 9.70
N GLU A 42 1.61 -7.73 11.03
CA GLU A 42 0.39 -7.93 11.84
C GLU A 42 -0.42 -6.64 12.04
N GLY A 43 0.20 -5.48 11.79
CA GLY A 43 -0.38 -4.16 12.04
C GLY A 43 0.41 -3.05 11.38
N ILE A 44 -0.03 -1.81 11.60
CA ILE A 44 0.51 -0.61 10.94
C ILE A 44 1.41 0.24 11.83
N TRP A 45 1.94 -0.34 12.90
CA TRP A 45 2.65 0.38 13.94
C TRP A 45 3.89 1.10 13.40
N CYS A 46 4.04 2.36 13.81
CA CYS A 46 5.19 3.20 13.49
C CYS A 46 6.04 3.44 14.74
N LEU A 47 7.24 4.01 14.57
CA LEU A 47 8.11 4.36 15.69
C LEU A 47 7.48 5.48 16.55
N ASP A 48 6.84 6.45 15.89
CA ASP A 48 5.96 7.40 16.54
C ASP A 48 4.59 6.72 16.77
N PRO A 49 4.12 6.57 18.02
CA PRO A 49 2.83 5.96 18.30
C PRO A 49 1.64 6.79 17.81
N ASP A 50 1.83 8.08 17.55
CA ASP A 50 0.79 8.97 17.02
C ASP A 50 0.74 8.96 15.48
N GLU A 51 1.74 8.35 14.82
CA GLU A 51 1.75 8.15 13.36
C GLU A 51 0.86 6.97 12.97
N THR A 52 -0.18 7.26 12.19
CA THR A 52 -1.18 6.30 11.71
C THR A 52 -1.70 6.74 10.33
N LEU A 53 -2.62 5.98 9.74
CA LEU A 53 -3.26 6.36 8.49
C LEU A 53 -4.00 7.70 8.64
N SER A 54 -3.82 8.58 7.67
CA SER A 54 -4.62 9.79 7.61
C SER A 54 -6.10 9.47 7.30
N PRO A 55 -7.05 10.34 7.69
CA PRO A 55 -8.44 10.18 7.32
C PRO A 55 -8.60 9.99 5.79
N GLY A 56 -9.27 8.91 5.38
CA GLY A 56 -9.52 8.60 3.97
C GLY A 56 -8.40 7.82 3.25
N GLN A 57 -7.24 7.64 3.86
CA GLN A 57 -6.10 6.98 3.19
C GLN A 57 -6.39 5.48 2.94
N ALA A 58 -7.02 4.79 3.90
CA ALA A 58 -7.38 3.38 3.73
C ALA A 58 -8.32 3.16 2.54
N GLU A 59 -9.30 4.05 2.37
CA GLU A 59 -10.25 4.03 1.26
C GLU A 59 -9.57 4.36 -0.08
N GLU A 60 -8.58 5.25 -0.10
CA GLU A 60 -7.79 5.53 -1.30
C GLU A 60 -6.90 4.34 -1.69
N ILE A 61 -6.31 3.63 -0.71
CA ILE A 61 -5.59 2.37 -0.94
C ILE A 61 -6.54 1.33 -1.56
N ASP A 62 -7.75 1.16 -1.00
CA ASP A 62 -8.78 0.28 -1.57
C ASP A 62 -9.14 0.67 -3.01
N ARG A 63 -9.26 1.97 -3.27
CA ARG A 63 -9.61 2.49 -4.60
C ARG A 63 -8.55 2.13 -5.62
N VAL A 64 -7.27 2.39 -5.36
CA VAL A 64 -6.19 2.14 -6.32
C VAL A 64 -5.95 0.64 -6.54
N CYS A 65 -6.03 -0.18 -5.49
CA CYS A 65 -5.89 -1.64 -5.62
C CYS A 65 -7.01 -2.25 -6.49
N ARG A 66 -8.24 -1.72 -6.38
CA ARG A 66 -9.36 -2.15 -7.23
C ARG A 66 -9.28 -1.59 -8.65
N ALA A 67 -8.79 -0.36 -8.81
CA ALA A 67 -8.67 0.29 -10.12
C ALA A 67 -7.55 -0.33 -10.97
N TYR A 68 -6.46 -0.74 -10.33
CA TYR A 68 -5.24 -1.22 -10.99
C TYR A 68 -4.75 -2.56 -10.40
N PRO A 69 -5.54 -3.64 -10.48
CA PRO A 69 -5.18 -4.93 -9.89
C PRO A 69 -3.91 -5.54 -10.48
N HIS A 70 -3.47 -5.10 -11.67
CA HIS A 70 -2.22 -5.52 -12.31
C HIS A 70 -0.97 -4.82 -11.77
N LEU A 71 -1.11 -3.86 -10.86
CA LEU A 71 0.01 -3.11 -10.26
C LEU A 71 0.37 -3.55 -8.84
N ASN A 72 -0.35 -4.50 -8.26
CA ASN A 72 0.03 -5.13 -7.00
C ASN A 72 0.65 -6.51 -7.24
N ASP A 73 1.33 -7.01 -6.22
CA ASP A 73 2.01 -8.30 -6.19
C ASP A 73 1.34 -9.30 -5.24
N ASP A 74 0.07 -9.09 -4.89
CA ASP A 74 -0.63 -9.85 -3.85
C ASP A 74 -0.63 -11.36 -4.10
N SER A 75 -0.83 -11.79 -5.35
CA SER A 75 -0.76 -13.23 -5.70
C SER A 75 0.65 -13.79 -5.53
N PHE A 76 1.67 -13.03 -5.93
CA PHE A 76 3.06 -13.44 -5.78
C PHE A 76 3.44 -13.53 -4.30
N VAL A 77 3.02 -12.55 -3.48
CA VAL A 77 3.27 -12.57 -2.04
C VAL A 77 2.57 -13.77 -1.40
N ALA A 78 1.29 -14.00 -1.69
CA ALA A 78 0.52 -15.11 -1.14
C ALA A 78 1.17 -16.48 -1.46
N GLU A 79 1.69 -16.68 -2.67
CA GLU A 79 2.36 -17.92 -3.08
C GLU A 79 3.67 -18.19 -2.33
N ASN A 80 4.31 -17.16 -1.76
CA ASN A 80 5.62 -17.26 -1.15
C ASN A 80 5.64 -16.98 0.37
N LEU A 81 4.53 -16.49 0.93
CA LEU A 81 4.43 -16.01 2.30
C LEU A 81 4.84 -17.08 3.32
N GLU A 82 4.30 -18.30 3.21
CA GLU A 82 4.63 -19.41 4.12
C GLU A 82 6.12 -19.75 4.12
N ARG A 83 6.76 -19.73 2.95
CA ARG A 83 8.19 -20.00 2.82
C ARG A 83 9.04 -18.93 3.49
N TRP A 84 8.63 -17.66 3.39
CA TRP A 84 9.38 -16.53 3.95
C TRP A 84 9.23 -16.41 5.47
N LEU A 85 8.08 -16.77 6.01
CA LEU A 85 7.78 -16.70 7.45
C LEU A 85 8.09 -18.01 8.20
N ALA A 86 8.64 -19.01 7.52
CA ALA A 86 9.12 -20.23 8.15
C ALA A 86 10.31 -19.94 9.10
N PRO A 87 10.38 -20.59 10.27
CA PRO A 87 11.42 -20.39 11.27
C PRO A 87 12.80 -20.93 10.86
#